data_AF-W2NY54-F1
#
_entry.id   AF-W2NY54-F1
#
_cell.length_a   1.000
_cell.length_b   1.000
_cell.length_c   1.000
_cell.angle_alpha   90.00
_cell.angle_beta   90.00
_cell.angle_gamma   90.00
#
_symmetry.space_group_name_H-M   'P 1'
#
loop_
_entity.id
_entity.type
_entity.pdbx_description
1 polymer ?
#
loop_
_entity_poly.entity_id
_entity_poly.type
_entity_poly.pdbx_seq_one_letter_code
_entity_poly.pdbx_strand_id
1 'polypeptide(L)'
;MKLYTLTTIGIGVSNAAPGMWEQCRSQNGTEIECDKGLACVPDVEHFGLCYLKVVEESGQCGGLGWNVSCVNGTTCSRQNKGWASCESTGDHDYPSAEWQQCDPQDSGNACADDLICVDDDDYHGLCVKEVAEPWGQCGGSGWTTDCENGSSCKVKTVTYSQCVLEDPQAEETSSENSSLM
;
A
#
# COMPACT_ATOMS: atom_id res chain seq x y z
N MET A 1 52.10 -18.08 47.96
CA MET A 1 50.98 -17.16 47.66
C MET A 1 51.35 -16.41 46.38
N LYS A 2 50.76 -16.78 45.23
CA LYS A 2 50.98 -16.11 43.95
C LYS A 2 49.65 -15.47 43.56
N LEU A 3 49.55 -14.15 43.70
CA LEU A 3 48.44 -13.37 43.15
C LEU A 3 48.65 -13.31 41.63
N TYR A 4 47.71 -13.90 40.87
CA TYR A 4 47.60 -13.66 39.44
C TYR A 4 46.73 -12.42 39.26
N THR A 5 47.34 -11.35 38.78
CA THR A 5 46.63 -10.14 38.36
C THR A 5 45.80 -10.50 37.12
N LEU A 6 44.47 -10.54 37.25
CA LEU A 6 43.59 -10.58 36.09
C LEU A 6 43.66 -9.21 35.40
N THR A 7 44.31 -9.17 34.24
CA THR A 7 44.20 -8.04 33.32
C THR A 7 42.82 -8.11 32.66
N THR A 8 41.92 -7.22 33.04
CA THR A 8 40.66 -7.02 32.31
C THR A 8 41.00 -6.47 30.92
N ILE A 9 40.80 -7.31 29.90
CA ILE A 9 40.83 -6.87 28.51
C ILE A 9 39.56 -6.02 28.32
N GLY A 10 39.72 -4.70 28.34
CA GLY A 10 38.67 -3.79 27.91
C GLY A 10 38.40 -4.05 26.43
N ILE A 11 37.27 -4.68 26.13
CA ILE A 11 36.73 -4.72 24.77
C ILE A 11 36.33 -3.27 24.47
N GLY A 12 37.19 -2.55 23.73
CA GLY A 12 36.84 -1.25 23.19
C GLY A 12 35.70 -1.45 22.19
N VAL A 13 34.48 -1.10 22.61
CA VAL A 13 33.37 -0.96 21.68
C VAL A 13 33.70 0.28 20.85
N SER A 14 34.09 0.09 19.59
CA SER A 14 34.26 1.22 18.68
C SER A 14 32.92 1.95 18.57
N ASN A 15 32.88 3.22 18.96
CA ASN A 15 31.72 4.11 18.78
C ASN A 15 31.55 4.49 17.28
N ALA A 16 31.63 3.52 16.37
CA ALA A 16 31.28 3.77 14.98
C ALA A 16 29.76 3.87 14.89
N ALA A 17 29.26 4.87 14.16
CA ALA A 17 27.84 4.94 13.88
C ALA A 17 27.45 3.73 12.99
N PRO A 18 26.23 3.19 13.14
CA PRO A 18 25.81 2.01 12.41
C PRO A 18 25.80 2.25 10.89
N GLY A 19 26.41 1.31 10.18
CA GLY A 19 26.46 1.26 8.72
C GLY A 19 25.15 0.77 8.10
N MET A 20 25.14 0.61 6.78
CA MET A 20 23.94 0.16 6.05
C MET A 20 23.48 -1.21 6.55
N TRP A 21 22.18 -1.37 6.78
CA TRP A 21 21.52 -2.55 7.35
C TRP A 21 21.86 -2.85 8.81
N GLU A 22 22.67 -2.02 9.46
CA GLU A 22 22.93 -2.14 10.89
C GLU A 22 21.81 -1.51 11.71
N GLN A 23 21.66 -2.01 12.93
CA GLN A 23 20.57 -1.60 13.81
C GLN A 23 20.79 -0.18 14.34
N CYS A 24 19.81 0.68 14.09
CA CYS A 24 19.75 2.05 14.61
C CYS A 24 18.69 2.25 15.68
N ARG A 25 17.67 1.38 15.77
CA ARG A 25 16.62 1.46 16.79
C ARG A 25 16.52 0.16 17.60
N SER A 26 16.42 0.29 18.91
CA SER A 26 16.24 -0.81 19.86
C SER A 26 14.79 -0.98 20.29
N GLN A 27 14.45 -2.14 20.87
CA GLN A 27 13.09 -2.47 21.33
C GLN A 27 12.48 -1.44 22.29
N ASN A 28 13.33 -0.78 23.10
CA ASN A 28 12.92 0.27 24.04
C ASN A 28 12.65 1.64 23.37
N GLY A 29 12.77 1.72 22.04
CA GLY A 29 12.61 2.95 21.26
C GLY A 29 13.83 3.85 21.24
N THR A 30 14.97 3.46 21.83
CA THR A 30 16.23 4.21 21.70
C THR A 30 16.69 4.15 20.25
N GLU A 31 16.90 5.33 19.66
CA GLU A 31 17.47 5.50 18.33
C GLU A 31 18.90 6.08 18.44
N ILE A 32 19.81 5.54 17.64
CA ILE A 32 21.16 6.07 17.43
C ILE A 32 21.30 6.56 15.99
N GLU A 33 22.12 7.58 15.80
CA GLU A 33 22.35 8.16 14.48
C GLU A 33 23.16 7.21 13.60
N CYS A 34 22.67 6.92 12.41
CA CYS A 34 23.37 6.14 11.40
C CYS A 34 24.58 6.87 10.80
N ASP A 35 25.46 6.12 10.15
CA ASP A 35 26.57 6.67 9.37
C ASP A 35 26.09 7.69 8.32
N LYS A 36 27.00 8.60 7.93
CA LYS A 36 26.68 9.70 7.02
C LYS A 36 26.06 9.20 5.72
N GLY A 37 24.89 9.75 5.38
CA GLY A 37 24.14 9.37 4.19
C GLY A 37 23.06 8.31 4.44
N LEU A 38 22.92 7.84 5.68
CA LEU A 38 21.91 6.85 6.08
C LEU A 38 20.83 7.45 7.00
N ALA A 39 19.60 6.95 6.89
CA ALA A 39 18.48 7.22 7.76
C ALA A 39 18.14 5.99 8.61
N CYS A 40 17.78 6.22 9.87
CA CYS A 40 17.20 5.17 10.70
C CYS A 40 15.74 4.95 10.29
N VAL A 41 15.43 3.75 9.81
CA VAL A 41 14.10 3.37 9.34
C VAL A 41 13.51 2.37 10.33
N PRO A 42 12.33 2.64 10.91
CA PRO A 42 11.63 1.68 11.76
C PRO A 42 11.26 0.42 10.97
N ASP A 43 11.57 -0.74 11.52
CA ASP A 43 11.08 -2.04 11.08
C ASP A 43 9.84 -2.44 11.91
N VAL A 44 9.02 -3.34 11.38
CA VAL A 44 7.63 -3.59 11.80
C VAL A 44 7.42 -3.99 13.25
N GLU A 45 8.45 -4.42 13.98
CA GLU A 45 8.29 -4.97 15.33
C GLU A 45 9.37 -4.51 16.33
N HIS A 46 9.55 -3.19 16.47
CA HIS A 46 10.34 -2.54 17.54
C HIS A 46 11.83 -2.33 17.28
N PHE A 47 12.31 -2.69 16.09
CA PHE A 47 13.69 -2.43 15.66
C PHE A 47 13.72 -1.41 14.55
N GLY A 48 14.90 -1.02 14.14
CA GLY A 48 15.08 -0.15 12.99
C GLY A 48 16.49 -0.30 12.48
N LEU A 49 16.64 -0.22 11.16
CA LEU A 49 17.91 -0.40 10.47
C LEU A 49 18.28 0.87 9.72
N CYS A 50 19.57 1.04 9.45
CA CYS A 50 20.07 2.15 8.65
C CYS A 50 19.92 1.87 7.15
N TYR A 51 19.16 2.70 6.45
CA TYR A 51 19.00 2.68 4.99
C TYR A 51 19.59 3.94 4.37
N LEU A 52 19.83 3.94 3.05
CA LEU A 52 20.23 5.16 2.34
C LEU A 52 19.16 6.26 2.49
N LYS A 53 19.59 7.50 2.74
CA LYS A 53 18.67 8.67 2.73
C LYS A 53 18.13 8.94 1.33
N VAL A 54 18.97 8.73 0.33
CA VAL A 54 18.68 8.94 -1.10
C VAL A 54 19.09 7.68 -1.84
N VAL A 55 18.14 7.06 -2.52
CA VAL A 55 18.30 5.77 -3.20
C VAL A 55 18.37 5.99 -4.71
N GLU A 56 19.31 5.30 -5.36
CA GLU A 56 19.46 5.29 -6.81
C GLU A 56 18.30 4.57 -7.49
N GLU A 57 18.14 4.78 -8.80
CA GLU A 57 17.14 4.10 -9.62
C GLU A 57 17.17 2.57 -9.43
N SER A 58 15.99 1.96 -9.38
CA SER A 58 15.72 0.56 -9.06
C SER A 58 16.11 0.10 -7.65
N GLY A 59 16.73 0.95 -6.83
CA GLY A 59 17.06 0.64 -5.43
C GLY A 59 15.83 0.63 -4.53
N GLN A 60 15.87 -0.14 -3.43
CA GLN A 60 14.77 -0.18 -2.45
C GLN A 60 14.65 1.15 -1.72
N CYS A 61 13.53 1.83 -1.89
CA CYS A 61 13.22 3.11 -1.27
C CYS A 61 12.09 3.01 -0.24
N GLY A 62 11.46 1.84 -0.10
CA GLY A 62 10.39 1.64 0.86
C GLY A 62 9.93 0.20 0.98
N GLY A 63 8.89 0.02 1.78
CA GLY A 63 8.28 -1.26 2.15
C GLY A 63 7.74 -1.20 3.57
N LEU A 64 6.75 -2.03 3.91
CA LEU A 64 6.19 -2.22 5.24
C LEU A 64 5.81 -0.93 5.98
N GLY A 65 5.40 0.11 5.23
CA GLY A 65 4.98 1.40 5.77
C GLY A 65 6.11 2.43 5.98
N TRP A 66 7.35 2.13 5.58
CA TRP A 66 8.44 3.11 5.56
C TRP A 66 8.80 3.54 4.14
N ASN A 67 9.39 4.74 4.02
CA ASN A 67 10.02 5.22 2.79
C ASN A 67 11.25 6.11 3.07
N VAL A 68 12.10 6.26 2.06
CA VAL A 68 13.22 7.21 1.97
C VAL A 68 13.18 7.93 0.62
N SER A 69 14.02 8.94 0.41
CA SER A 69 14.02 9.71 -0.84
C SER A 69 14.69 8.94 -1.98
N CYS A 70 14.27 9.24 -3.20
CA CYS A 70 14.91 8.77 -4.43
C CYS A 70 15.79 9.86 -5.06
N VAL A 71 16.73 9.48 -5.92
CA VAL A 71 17.49 10.43 -6.74
C VAL A 71 16.55 11.25 -7.65
N ASN A 72 16.98 12.46 -8.00
CA ASN A 72 16.16 13.37 -8.79
C ASN A 72 15.77 12.75 -10.15
N GLY A 73 14.51 12.89 -10.54
CA GLY A 73 13.96 12.24 -11.74
C GLY A 73 13.45 10.81 -11.52
N THR A 74 13.44 10.34 -10.27
CA THR A 74 12.79 9.08 -9.88
C THR A 74 11.86 9.29 -8.68
N THR A 75 10.85 8.43 -8.55
CA THR A 75 9.88 8.43 -7.45
C THR A 75 9.86 7.07 -6.78
N CYS A 76 9.60 7.03 -5.47
CA CYS A 76 9.53 5.77 -4.75
C CYS A 76 8.19 5.09 -5.05
N SER A 77 8.18 4.14 -5.97
CA SER A 77 6.98 3.43 -6.40
C SER A 77 6.86 2.10 -5.65
N ARG A 78 5.74 1.92 -4.95
CA ARG A 78 5.44 0.67 -4.24
C ARG A 78 5.13 -0.43 -5.26
N GLN A 79 5.81 -1.57 -5.14
CA GLN A 79 5.54 -2.75 -5.96
C GLN A 79 4.77 -3.81 -5.17
N ASN A 80 5.07 -3.95 -3.87
CA ASN A 80 4.35 -4.81 -2.95
C ASN A 80 4.55 -4.34 -1.50
N LYS A 81 3.93 -5.00 -0.53
CA LYS A 81 3.97 -4.59 0.89
C LYS A 81 5.38 -4.60 1.43
N GLY A 82 6.27 -5.47 0.97
CA GLY A 82 7.65 -5.55 1.45
C GLY A 82 8.62 -4.64 0.71
N TRP A 83 8.19 -4.04 -0.41
CA TRP A 83 9.11 -3.49 -1.39
C TRP A 83 8.52 -2.34 -2.20
N ALA A 84 9.21 -1.21 -2.15
CA ALA A 84 9.10 -0.10 -3.08
C ALA A 84 10.50 0.21 -3.64
N SER A 85 10.58 0.62 -4.90
CA SER A 85 11.83 1.01 -5.55
C SER A 85 11.73 2.36 -6.24
N CYS A 86 12.87 3.00 -6.42
CA CYS A 86 12.94 4.25 -7.17
C CYS A 86 12.75 3.97 -8.67
N GLU A 87 11.61 4.39 -9.21
CA GLU A 87 11.28 4.25 -10.63
C GLU A 87 11.33 5.61 -11.32
N SER A 88 11.65 5.62 -12.61
CA SER A 88 11.65 6.84 -13.44
C SER A 88 10.33 7.60 -13.31
N THR A 89 10.40 8.90 -13.02
CA THR A 89 9.21 9.77 -13.03
C THR A 89 8.66 9.97 -14.44
N GLY A 90 9.39 9.56 -15.48
CA GLY A 90 9.05 9.77 -16.88
C GLY A 90 8.11 8.72 -17.49
N ASP A 91 7.75 7.66 -16.76
CA ASP A 91 6.97 6.54 -17.30
C ASP A 91 5.49 6.49 -16.86
N HIS A 92 5.03 7.48 -16.09
CA HIS A 92 3.62 7.61 -15.67
C HIS A 92 2.94 8.88 -16.22
N ASP A 93 3.31 9.32 -17.43
CA ASP A 93 2.67 10.47 -18.10
C ASP A 93 1.22 10.19 -18.52
N TYR A 94 0.77 8.93 -18.44
CA TYR A 94 -0.61 8.55 -18.70
C TYR A 94 -1.25 8.00 -17.43
N PRO A 95 -2.38 8.57 -17.01
CA PRO A 95 -3.10 8.06 -15.85
C PRO A 95 -3.60 6.64 -16.14
N SER A 96 -3.65 5.80 -15.11
CA SER A 96 -4.00 4.38 -15.19
C SER A 96 -5.40 4.18 -15.77
N ALA A 97 -5.49 3.39 -16.85
CA ALA A 97 -6.76 3.07 -17.49
C ALA A 97 -7.62 2.14 -16.62
N GLU A 98 -8.87 1.91 -17.03
CA GLU A 98 -9.76 0.95 -16.35
C GLU A 98 -9.08 -0.43 -16.24
N TRP A 99 -9.19 -1.05 -15.06
CA TRP A 99 -8.56 -2.31 -14.69
C TRP A 99 -7.02 -2.28 -14.60
N GLN A 100 -6.40 -1.11 -14.65
CA GLN A 100 -4.98 -0.95 -14.34
C GLN A 100 -4.77 -0.68 -12.85
N GLN A 101 -3.56 -0.98 -12.42
CA GLN A 101 -3.11 -0.74 -11.05
C GLN A 101 -3.10 0.76 -10.72
N CYS A 102 -3.57 1.09 -9.53
CA CYS A 102 -3.39 2.39 -8.91
C CYS A 102 -2.85 2.25 -7.49
N ASP A 103 -2.41 3.35 -6.90
CA ASP A 103 -2.00 3.39 -5.50
C ASP A 103 -2.90 4.37 -4.74
N PRO A 104 -3.74 3.89 -3.79
CA PRO A 104 -4.59 4.76 -2.99
C PRO A 104 -3.81 5.67 -2.02
N GLN A 105 -2.54 5.31 -1.71
CA GLN A 105 -1.70 5.97 -0.71
C GLN A 105 -0.58 6.84 -1.32
N ASP A 106 -0.22 6.62 -2.59
CA ASP A 106 0.85 7.34 -3.30
C ASP A 106 0.36 7.98 -4.62
N SER A 107 0.76 9.23 -4.87
CA SER A 107 0.30 10.06 -6.00
C SER A 107 0.88 9.68 -7.38
N GLY A 108 1.66 8.59 -7.47
CA GLY A 108 2.38 8.20 -8.69
C GLY A 108 1.52 7.47 -9.72
N ASN A 109 0.43 6.81 -9.28
CA ASN A 109 -0.44 5.98 -10.13
C ASN A 109 -1.89 6.42 -10.01
N ALA A 110 -2.18 7.66 -10.43
CA ALA A 110 -3.55 8.17 -10.49
C ALA A 110 -4.33 7.48 -11.62
N CYS A 111 -5.61 7.18 -11.39
CA CYS A 111 -6.50 6.68 -12.43
C CYS A 111 -6.84 7.76 -13.45
N ALA A 112 -7.18 7.35 -14.67
CA ALA A 112 -7.66 8.25 -15.72
C ALA A 112 -8.94 8.97 -15.28
N ASP A 113 -9.26 10.07 -15.98
CA ASP A 113 -10.47 10.85 -15.71
C ASP A 113 -11.71 9.93 -15.65
N ASP A 114 -12.60 10.18 -14.69
CA ASP A 114 -13.82 9.42 -14.40
C ASP A 114 -13.63 8.01 -13.78
N LEU A 115 -12.40 7.64 -13.42
CA LEU A 115 -12.10 6.42 -12.66
C LEU A 115 -11.68 6.73 -11.24
N ILE A 116 -12.00 5.81 -10.32
CA ILE A 116 -11.57 5.84 -8.94
C ILE A 116 -10.64 4.67 -8.65
N CYS A 117 -9.73 4.87 -7.70
CA CYS A 117 -8.87 3.81 -7.19
C CYS A 117 -9.57 3.11 -6.03
N VAL A 118 -9.98 1.85 -6.22
CA VAL A 118 -10.50 1.01 -5.13
C VAL A 118 -9.42 0.09 -4.60
N ASP A 119 -9.45 -0.20 -3.31
CA ASP A 119 -8.56 -1.20 -2.72
C ASP A 119 -8.91 -2.59 -3.30
N ASP A 120 -8.05 -3.14 -4.16
CA ASP A 120 -8.22 -4.50 -4.70
C ASP A 120 -7.61 -5.54 -3.76
N ASP A 121 -6.41 -5.25 -3.26
CA ASP A 121 -5.76 -6.02 -2.20
C ASP A 121 -4.89 -5.14 -1.28
N ASP A 122 -4.18 -5.78 -0.34
CA ASP A 122 -3.28 -5.12 0.61
C ASP A 122 -2.10 -4.36 -0.05
N TYR A 123 -1.88 -4.57 -1.35
CA TYR A 123 -0.68 -4.16 -2.08
C TYR A 123 -0.96 -3.09 -3.12
N HIS A 124 -2.13 -3.13 -3.74
CA HIS A 124 -2.48 -2.23 -4.82
C HIS A 124 -3.98 -1.98 -4.92
N GLY A 125 -4.29 -0.79 -5.42
CA GLY A 125 -5.63 -0.47 -5.86
C GLY A 125 -5.82 -0.82 -7.34
N LEU A 126 -7.08 -0.82 -7.74
CA LEU A 126 -7.50 -1.04 -9.11
C LEU A 126 -8.33 0.16 -9.59
N CYS A 127 -8.03 0.67 -10.78
CA CYS A 127 -8.82 1.73 -11.39
C CYS A 127 -10.14 1.16 -11.92
N VAL A 128 -11.25 1.61 -11.34
CA VAL A 128 -12.60 1.17 -11.72
C VAL A 128 -13.52 2.37 -11.91
N LYS A 129 -14.66 2.17 -12.58
CA LYS A 129 -15.69 3.19 -12.66
C LYS A 129 -16.30 3.45 -11.29
N GLU A 130 -16.51 4.72 -10.94
CA GLU A 130 -17.28 5.09 -9.75
C GLU A 130 -18.75 4.65 -9.85
N VAL A 131 -19.29 4.70 -11.07
CA VAL A 131 -20.64 4.25 -11.43
C VAL A 131 -20.56 3.25 -12.57
N ALA A 132 -20.89 1.99 -12.31
CA ALA A 132 -20.88 0.92 -13.30
C ALA A 132 -22.20 0.81 -14.08
N GLU A 133 -22.09 0.55 -15.38
CA GLU A 133 -23.22 0.29 -16.27
C GLU A 133 -23.96 -1.01 -15.92
N PRO A 134 -25.23 -1.21 -16.35
CA PRO A 134 -25.91 -2.49 -16.21
C PRO A 134 -25.05 -3.64 -16.77
N TRP A 135 -24.95 -4.71 -15.99
CA TRP A 135 -24.09 -5.88 -16.23
C TRP A 135 -22.58 -5.65 -16.07
N GLY A 136 -22.15 -4.41 -15.79
CA GLY A 136 -20.78 -4.09 -15.40
C GLY A 136 -20.41 -4.61 -14.01
N GLN A 137 -19.11 -4.72 -13.74
CA GLN A 137 -18.61 -5.06 -12.40
C GLN A 137 -18.69 -3.84 -11.49
N CYS A 138 -19.25 -4.04 -10.29
CA CYS A 138 -19.46 -3.00 -9.30
C CYS A 138 -18.87 -3.33 -7.93
N GLY A 139 -18.16 -4.46 -7.80
CA GLY A 139 -17.56 -4.89 -6.55
C GLY A 139 -16.76 -6.18 -6.69
N GLY A 140 -16.00 -6.50 -5.65
CA GLY A 140 -15.15 -7.68 -5.55
C GLY A 140 -14.11 -7.50 -4.45
N SER A 141 -13.56 -8.58 -3.88
CA SER A 141 -12.41 -8.54 -2.96
C SER A 141 -12.54 -7.60 -1.73
N GLY A 142 -13.76 -7.20 -1.37
CA GLY A 142 -14.03 -6.28 -0.25
C GLY A 142 -14.45 -4.86 -0.67
N TRP A 143 -14.27 -4.47 -1.93
CA TRP A 143 -14.70 -3.18 -2.45
C TRP A 143 -16.09 -3.22 -3.13
N THR A 144 -16.73 -2.05 -3.21
CA THR A 144 -18.04 -1.84 -3.85
C THR A 144 -18.13 -0.40 -4.38
N THR A 145 -18.81 -0.24 -5.50
CA THR A 145 -19.08 1.02 -6.23
C THR A 145 -20.55 1.11 -6.60
N ASP A 146 -20.98 2.27 -7.10
CA ASP A 146 -22.37 2.49 -7.47
C ASP A 146 -22.71 1.87 -8.83
N CYS A 147 -24.00 1.66 -9.07
CA CYS A 147 -24.54 1.24 -10.36
C CYS A 147 -25.38 2.36 -10.96
N GLU A 148 -25.47 2.43 -12.29
CA GLU A 148 -26.39 3.34 -12.96
C GLU A 148 -27.84 3.13 -12.49
N ASN A 149 -28.63 4.22 -12.49
CA ASN A 149 -30.02 4.22 -12.06
C ASN A 149 -30.85 3.11 -12.72
N GLY A 150 -31.68 2.43 -11.92
CA GLY A 150 -32.47 1.28 -12.36
C GLY A 150 -31.69 -0.04 -12.36
N SER A 151 -30.48 -0.04 -11.79
CA SER A 151 -29.72 -1.26 -11.52
C SER A 151 -29.10 -1.23 -10.12
N SER A 152 -28.79 -2.41 -9.60
CA SER A 152 -28.30 -2.62 -8.24
C SER A 152 -27.10 -3.55 -8.26
N CYS A 153 -26.07 -3.25 -7.46
CA CYS A 153 -24.89 -4.10 -7.35
C CYS A 153 -25.22 -5.40 -6.61
N LYS A 154 -25.00 -6.56 -7.24
CA LYS A 154 -25.24 -7.88 -6.64
C LYS A 154 -23.97 -8.71 -6.60
N VAL A 155 -23.60 -9.14 -5.41
CA VAL A 155 -22.50 -10.09 -5.18
C VAL A 155 -22.80 -11.40 -5.92
N LYS A 156 -21.85 -11.84 -6.74
CA LYS A 156 -21.89 -13.15 -7.43
C LYS A 156 -20.87 -14.11 -6.83
N THR A 157 -19.66 -13.61 -6.56
CA THR A 157 -18.58 -14.32 -5.89
C THR A 157 -17.86 -13.37 -4.93
N VAL A 158 -16.92 -13.89 -4.15
CA VAL A 158 -16.07 -13.07 -3.27
C VAL A 158 -15.24 -12.03 -4.03
N THR A 159 -14.88 -12.30 -5.29
CA THR A 159 -14.09 -11.41 -6.15
C THR A 159 -14.91 -10.68 -7.22
N TYR A 160 -16.23 -10.88 -7.26
CA TYR A 160 -17.05 -10.35 -8.34
C TYR A 160 -18.47 -10.02 -7.89
N SER A 161 -18.86 -8.77 -8.07
CA SER A 161 -20.22 -8.24 -7.96
C SER A 161 -20.59 -7.54 -9.25
N GLN A 162 -21.85 -7.65 -9.67
CA GLN A 162 -22.33 -7.16 -10.95
C GLN A 162 -23.57 -6.30 -10.79
N CYS A 163 -23.64 -5.18 -11.52
CA CYS A 163 -24.88 -4.41 -11.63
C CYS A 163 -25.93 -5.25 -12.35
N VAL A 164 -27.09 -5.44 -11.76
CA VAL A 164 -28.23 -6.11 -12.41
C VAL A 164 -29.41 -5.16 -12.43
N LEU A 165 -30.17 -5.18 -13.52
CA LEU A 165 -31.40 -4.38 -13.64
C LEU A 165 -32.39 -4.78 -12.54
N GLU A 166 -33.04 -3.78 -11.98
CA GLU A 166 -34.16 -3.99 -11.05
C GLU A 166 -35.35 -4.50 -11.85
N ASP A 167 -36.00 -5.57 -11.36
CA ASP A 167 -37.22 -6.08 -11.99
C ASP A 167 -38.37 -5.11 -11.69
N PRO A 168 -39.01 -4.50 -12.71
CA PRO A 168 -40.15 -3.61 -12.51
C PRO A 168 -41.33 -4.27 -11.77
N GLN A 169 -41.35 -5.59 -11.61
CA GLN A 169 -42.48 -6.33 -11.03
C GLN A 169 -42.37 -6.61 -9.52
N ALA A 170 -41.33 -6.14 -8.83
CA ALA A 170 -41.14 -6.44 -7.40
C ALA A 170 -41.98 -5.57 -6.44
N GLU A 171 -42.53 -4.43 -6.88
CA GLU A 171 -43.34 -3.54 -6.01
C GLU A 171 -44.86 -3.83 -6.02
N GLU A 172 -45.38 -4.58 -7.00
CA GLU A 172 -46.82 -4.78 -7.23
C GLU A 172 -47.40 -6.05 -6.54
N THR A 173 -46.78 -6.59 -5.50
CA THR A 173 -47.32 -7.79 -4.78
C THR A 173 -47.59 -7.61 -3.29
N SER A 174 -47.46 -6.40 -2.74
CA SER A 174 -47.72 -6.16 -1.31
C SER A 174 -49.10 -5.57 -0.96
N SER A 175 -49.94 -5.19 -1.95
CA SER A 175 -51.20 -4.47 -1.68
C SER A 175 -52.52 -5.21 -2.00
N GLU A 176 -52.51 -6.39 -2.62
CA GLU A 176 -53.76 -7.06 -3.07
C GLU A 176 -54.02 -8.43 -2.42
N ASN A 177 -53.82 -8.58 -1.10
CA ASN A 177 -54.31 -9.79 -0.42
C ASN A 177 -54.95 -9.56 0.96
N SER A 178 -55.52 -8.36 1.19
CA SER A 178 -56.34 -8.08 2.37
C SER A 178 -57.78 -7.73 1.99
N SER A 179 -58.45 -8.59 1.22
CA SER A 179 -59.92 -8.49 1.05
C SER A 179 -60.58 -9.79 0.60
N LEU A 180 -60.32 -10.91 1.27
CA LEU A 180 -61.19 -12.09 1.26
C LEU A 180 -61.17 -12.77 2.64
N MET A 181 -61.93 -12.22 3.58
CA MET A 181 -62.53 -12.91 4.73
C MET A 181 -64.01 -12.51 4.81
#